data_AF-A0A935PIW2-F1
#
_entry.id   AF-A0A935PIW2-F1
#
_cell.length_a   1.000
_cell.length_b   1.000
_cell.length_c   1.000
_cell.angle_alpha   90.00
_cell.angle_beta   90.00
_cell.angle_gamma   90.00
#
_symmetry.space_group_name_H-M   'P 1'
#
loop_
_entity.id
_entity.type
_entity.pdbx_description
1 polymer ?
#
loop_
_entity_poly.entity_id
_entity_poly.type
_entity_poly.pdbx_seq_one_letter_code
_entity_poly.pdbx_strand_id
1 'polypeptide(L)'
;MIRLKVGEAAEYPILKIKLGGPDDLTLLRTIRDATDKELRVDANCGWTAVHTVRMLPVLEEFGVTVLEQPVAPDDLDGLAHIHRHARIPLIADESCVTSGDIARWSVGWTASTSSSQMRVVA
;
A
#
# COMPACT_ATOMS: atom_id res chain seq x y z
N MET A 1 -19.89 -8.52 -2.68
CA MET A 1 -18.65 -9.32 -2.75
C MET A 1 -17.57 -8.79 -1.80
N ILE A 2 -17.12 -7.53 -1.89
CA ILE A 2 -16.05 -7.04 -0.99
C ILE A 2 -16.47 -6.97 0.49
N ARG A 3 -17.67 -6.49 0.82
CA ARG A 3 -18.17 -6.45 2.21
C ARG A 3 -18.25 -7.84 2.87
N LEU A 4 -18.50 -8.89 2.08
CA LEU A 4 -18.48 -10.28 2.57
C LEU A 4 -17.05 -10.69 2.92
N LYS A 5 -16.08 -10.43 2.04
CA LYS A 5 -14.66 -10.70 2.32
C LYS A 5 -14.15 -9.95 3.56
N VAL A 6 -14.58 -8.71 3.76
CA VAL A 6 -14.29 -7.94 4.99
C VAL A 6 -14.88 -8.64 6.22
N GLY A 7 -16.12 -9.12 6.13
CA GLY A 7 -16.77 -9.91 7.20
C GLY A 7 -16.07 -11.24 7.49
N GLU A 8 -15.65 -11.97 6.45
CA GLU A 8 -14.88 -13.21 6.58
C GLU A 8 -13.51 -12.98 7.25
N ALA A 9 -12.98 -11.77 7.20
CA ALA A 9 -11.73 -11.36 7.82
C ALA A 9 -11.93 -10.65 9.17
N ALA A 10 -13.12 -10.73 9.79
CA ALA A 10 -13.44 -10.01 11.02
C ALA A 10 -12.46 -10.28 12.19
N GLU A 11 -11.88 -11.49 12.27
CA GLU A 11 -10.91 -11.87 13.30
C GLU A 11 -9.53 -11.19 13.12
N TYR A 12 -9.19 -10.70 11.93
CA TYR A 12 -7.89 -10.10 11.64
C TYR A 12 -7.89 -8.60 11.97
N PRO A 13 -6.94 -8.09 12.76
CA PRO A 13 -6.90 -6.67 13.12
C PRO A 13 -6.45 -5.76 11.95
N ILE A 14 -5.72 -6.31 10.98
CA ILE A 14 -5.16 -5.57 9.84
C ILE A 14 -5.62 -6.21 8.53
N LEU A 15 -6.11 -5.39 7.60
CA LEU A 15 -6.50 -5.83 6.27
C LEU A 15 -5.57 -5.25 5.21
N LYS A 16 -5.01 -6.12 4.35
CA LYS A 16 -4.25 -5.72 3.16
C LYS A 16 -5.19 -5.61 1.96
N ILE A 17 -5.14 -4.49 1.26
CA ILE A 17 -6.00 -4.15 0.12
C ILE A 17 -5.15 -4.06 -1.13
N LYS A 18 -5.44 -4.90 -2.11
CA LYS A 18 -4.84 -4.81 -3.44
C LYS A 18 -5.53 -3.71 -4.25
N LEU A 19 -4.73 -2.75 -4.70
CA LEU A 19 -5.11 -1.64 -5.59
C LEU A 19 -4.24 -1.71 -6.86
N GLY A 20 -4.35 -0.69 -7.72
CA GLY A 20 -3.66 -0.62 -9.01
C GLY A 20 -4.61 -0.59 -10.20
N GLY A 21 -5.91 -0.37 -9.96
CA GLY A 21 -6.95 -0.35 -10.98
C GLY A 21 -7.72 0.98 -11.07
N PRO A 22 -8.60 1.16 -12.06
CA PRO A 22 -9.35 2.40 -12.25
C PRO A 22 -10.37 2.68 -11.12
N ASP A 23 -10.79 1.66 -10.38
CA ASP A 23 -11.85 1.75 -9.35
C ASP A 23 -11.32 1.79 -7.91
N ASP A 24 -10.01 2.01 -7.73
CA ASP A 24 -9.33 1.93 -6.42
C ASP A 24 -9.99 2.79 -5.34
N LEU A 25 -10.39 4.01 -5.68
CA LEU A 25 -11.06 4.92 -4.74
C LEU A 25 -12.41 4.38 -4.28
N THR A 26 -13.18 3.80 -5.19
CA THR A 26 -14.49 3.20 -4.90
C THR A 26 -14.32 1.97 -4.01
N LEU A 27 -13.30 1.16 -4.28
CA LEU A 27 -12.96 -0.02 -3.49
C LEU A 27 -12.54 0.38 -2.06
N LEU A 28 -11.63 1.33 -1.91
CA LEU A 28 -11.19 1.85 -0.60
C LEU A 28 -12.35 2.39 0.22
N ARG A 29 -13.20 3.23 -0.38
CA ARG A 29 -14.42 3.75 0.28
C ARG A 29 -15.32 2.62 0.76
N THR A 30 -15.59 1.65 -0.10
CA THR A 30 -16.48 0.53 0.24
C THR A 30 -15.94 -0.31 1.40
N ILE A 31 -14.61 -0.51 1.45
CA ILE A 31 -13.96 -1.24 2.54
C ILE A 31 -14.00 -0.42 3.83
N ARG A 32 -13.65 0.87 3.77
CA ARG A 32 -13.67 1.74 4.95
C ARG A 32 -15.08 1.88 5.53
N ASP A 33 -16.11 1.97 4.68
CA ASP A 33 -17.53 1.94 5.10
C ASP A 33 -17.95 0.61 5.76
N ALA A 34 -17.13 -0.44 5.67
CA ALA A 34 -17.42 -1.75 6.24
C ALA A 34 -16.59 -2.03 7.49
N THR A 35 -15.52 -1.26 7.77
CA THR A 35 -14.63 -1.52 8.90
C THR A 35 -13.73 -0.34 9.28
N ASP A 36 -13.46 -0.19 10.57
CA ASP A 36 -12.49 0.75 11.13
C ASP A 36 -11.10 0.13 11.38
N LYS A 37 -10.87 -1.10 10.92
CA LYS A 37 -9.57 -1.80 11.05
C LYS A 37 -8.43 -1.04 10.37
N GLU A 38 -7.21 -1.33 10.80
CA GLU A 38 -6.00 -0.84 10.12
C GLU A 38 -5.97 -1.37 8.69
N LEU A 39 -5.73 -0.47 7.73
CA LEU A 39 -5.61 -0.82 6.32
C LEU A 39 -4.17 -0.66 5.86
N ARG A 40 -3.71 -1.61 5.05
CA ARG A 40 -2.47 -1.52 4.30
C ARG A 40 -2.79 -1.70 2.84
N VAL A 41 -2.14 -0.92 1.99
CA VAL A 41 -2.40 -0.92 0.56
C VAL A 41 -1.18 -1.44 -0.16
N ASP A 42 -1.42 -2.28 -1.16
CA ASP A 42 -0.44 -2.69 -2.14
C ASP A 42 -1.00 -2.35 -3.52
N ALA A 43 -0.30 -1.46 -4.21
CA ALA A 43 -0.71 -0.99 -5.54
C ALA A 43 -0.08 -1.84 -6.66
N ASN A 44 0.75 -2.84 -6.34
CA ASN A 44 1.27 -3.86 -7.24
C ASN A 44 1.78 -3.32 -8.58
N CYS A 45 2.64 -2.31 -8.53
CA CYS A 45 3.19 -1.62 -9.68
C CYS A 45 2.16 -0.92 -10.59
N GLY A 46 0.90 -0.80 -10.16
CA GLY A 46 -0.22 -0.36 -11.00
C GLY A 46 -0.39 1.15 -11.12
N TRP A 47 0.34 1.95 -10.33
CA TRP A 47 0.25 3.40 -10.39
C TRP A 47 1.47 4.05 -11.04
N THR A 48 1.29 5.31 -11.42
CA THR A 48 2.38 6.22 -11.77
C THR A 48 2.73 7.08 -10.56
N ALA A 49 3.96 7.59 -10.47
CA ALA A 49 4.37 8.46 -9.36
C ALA A 49 3.42 9.66 -9.15
N VAL A 50 2.97 10.26 -10.26
CA VAL A 50 2.01 11.38 -10.23
C VAL A 50 0.65 10.94 -9.68
N HIS A 51 0.15 9.75 -10.06
CA HIS A 51 -1.07 9.22 -9.50
C HIS A 51 -0.92 8.90 -8.01
N THR A 52 0.19 8.28 -7.62
CA THR A 52 0.49 7.95 -6.22
C THR A 52 0.49 9.20 -5.35
N VAL A 53 1.16 10.28 -5.77
CA VAL A 53 1.17 11.55 -5.00
C VAL A 53 -0.24 12.13 -4.82
N ARG A 54 -1.13 11.98 -5.81
CA ARG A 54 -2.54 12.37 -5.66
C ARG A 54 -3.34 11.47 -4.72
N MET A 55 -2.98 10.20 -4.62
CA MET A 55 -3.64 9.23 -3.73
C MET A 55 -3.16 9.33 -2.28
N LEU A 56 -1.95 9.83 -2.01
CA LEU A 56 -1.40 9.91 -0.64
C LEU A 56 -2.37 10.55 0.37
N PRO A 57 -2.98 11.73 0.13
CA PRO A 57 -3.91 12.33 1.10
C PRO A 57 -5.16 11.48 1.34
N VAL A 58 -5.63 10.78 0.30
CA VAL A 58 -6.79 9.88 0.39
C VAL A 58 -6.46 8.66 1.23
N LEU A 59 -5.27 8.08 1.04
CA LEU A 59 -4.78 6.97 1.84
C LEU A 59 -4.64 7.38 3.32
N GLU A 60 -4.14 8.58 3.59
CA GLU A 60 -4.04 9.15 4.94
C GLU A 60 -5.42 9.36 5.57
N GLU A 61 -6.37 9.93 4.83
CA GLU A 61 -7.76 10.13 5.28
C GLU A 61 -8.44 8.81 5.63
N PHE A 62 -8.19 7.76 4.84
CA PHE A 62 -8.69 6.42 5.11
C PHE A 62 -7.85 5.65 6.13
N GLY A 63 -6.90 6.26 6.84
CA GLY A 63 -6.12 5.61 7.89
C GLY A 63 -5.28 4.43 7.39
N VAL A 64 -4.78 4.51 6.15
CA VAL A 64 -3.84 3.53 5.60
C VAL A 64 -2.49 3.73 6.26
N THR A 65 -1.90 2.66 6.80
CA THR A 65 -0.64 2.73 7.56
C THR A 65 0.60 2.35 6.76
N VAL A 66 0.41 1.73 5.59
CA VAL A 66 1.49 1.28 4.69
C VAL A 66 1.01 1.37 3.24
N LEU A 67 1.88 1.87 2.36
CA LEU A 67 1.72 1.77 0.90
C LEU A 67 2.86 0.93 0.32
N GLU A 68 2.52 -0.17 -0.31
CA GLU A 68 3.44 -1.13 -0.91
C GLU A 68 3.43 -1.01 -2.45
N GLN A 69 4.64 -1.08 -3.02
CA GLN A 69 4.95 -1.07 -4.45
C GLN A 69 3.99 -0.26 -5.34
N PRO A 70 3.96 1.08 -5.22
CA PRO A 70 3.03 1.88 -6.01
C PRO A 70 3.35 1.95 -7.51
N VAL A 71 4.64 1.94 -7.89
CA VAL A 71 5.10 2.14 -9.27
C VAL A 71 5.91 0.94 -9.75
N ALA A 72 6.34 0.95 -11.02
CA ALA A 72 7.15 -0.10 -11.59
C ALA A 72 8.46 -0.35 -10.80
N PRO A 73 8.99 -1.58 -10.77
CA PRO A 73 10.15 -1.95 -9.94
C PRO A 73 11.44 -1.17 -10.27
N ASP A 74 11.56 -0.69 -11.50
CA ASP A 74 12.71 0.04 -12.01
C ASP A 74 12.56 1.57 -11.94
N ASP A 75 11.39 2.08 -11.54
CA ASP A 75 11.10 3.52 -11.43
C ASP A 75 11.64 4.12 -10.11
N LEU A 76 12.97 4.16 -9.99
CA LEU A 76 13.66 4.73 -8.83
C LEU A 76 13.30 6.21 -8.63
N ASP A 77 13.24 6.98 -9.72
CA ASP A 77 12.98 8.41 -9.68
C ASP A 77 11.55 8.70 -9.25
N GLY A 78 10.59 7.91 -9.73
CA GLY A 78 9.20 7.96 -9.30
C GLY A 78 9.05 7.64 -7.81
N LEU A 79 9.70 6.58 -7.32
CA LEU A 79 9.69 6.24 -5.90
C LEU A 79 10.33 7.35 -5.04
N ALA A 80 11.47 7.90 -5.46
CA ALA A 80 12.10 9.04 -4.79
C ALA A 80 11.19 10.28 -4.79
N HIS A 81 10.44 10.52 -5.88
CA HIS A 81 9.45 11.59 -5.96
C HIS A 81 8.30 11.38 -4.97
N ILE A 82 7.73 10.17 -4.90
CA ILE A 82 6.66 9.83 -3.95
C ILE A 82 7.16 9.99 -2.52
N HIS A 83 8.35 9.48 -2.21
CA HIS A 83 8.93 9.51 -0.86
C HIS A 83 9.03 10.94 -0.30
N ARG A 84 9.34 11.93 -1.14
CA ARG A 84 9.39 13.35 -0.71
C ARG A 84 8.03 13.92 -0.28
N HIS A 85 6.93 13.29 -0.66
CA HIS A 85 5.56 13.73 -0.35
C HIS A 85 4.85 12.82 0.65
N ALA A 86 5.25 11.56 0.74
CA ALA A 86 4.60 10.55 1.56
C ALA A 86 4.84 10.77 3.06
N ARG A 87 3.74 10.74 3.83
CA ARG A 87 3.80 10.61 5.30
C ARG A 87 3.54 9.17 5.76
N ILE A 88 3.01 8.35 4.86
CA ILE A 88 2.81 6.92 5.05
C ILE A 88 4.10 6.18 4.65
N PRO A 89 4.57 5.21 5.45
CA PRO A 89 5.66 4.31 5.05
C PRO A 89 5.45 3.69 3.68
N LEU A 90 6.47 3.78 2.83
CA LEU A 90 6.53 3.10 1.54
C LEU A 90 7.31 1.79 1.69
N ILE A 91 6.77 0.70 1.16
CA ILE A 91 7.42 -0.62 1.16
C ILE A 91 7.68 -1.05 -0.29
N ALA A 92 8.88 -1.56 -0.54
CA ALA A 92 9.24 -2.23 -1.78
C ALA A 92 8.83 -3.72 -1.72
N ASP A 93 8.25 -4.24 -2.81
CA ASP A 93 8.05 -5.69 -3.02
C ASP A 93 8.81 -6.11 -4.28
N GLU A 94 8.24 -5.92 -5.47
CA GLU A 94 8.86 -6.31 -6.74
C GLU A 94 10.18 -5.56 -7.03
N SER A 95 10.41 -4.42 -6.38
CA SER A 95 11.67 -3.67 -6.46
C SER A 95 12.84 -4.32 -5.72
N CYS A 96 12.59 -5.22 -4.77
CA CYS A 96 13.59 -5.75 -3.83
C CYS A 96 13.47 -7.27 -3.68
N VAL A 97 13.96 -8.03 -4.67
CA VAL A 97 13.79 -9.49 -4.74
C VAL A 97 14.96 -10.24 -4.12
N THR A 98 16.16 -9.69 -4.22
CA THR A 98 17.40 -10.28 -3.71
C THR A 98 17.96 -9.47 -2.56
N SER A 99 18.80 -10.08 -1.72
CA SER A 99 19.49 -9.34 -0.65
C SER A 99 20.39 -8.22 -1.17
N GLY A 100 20.90 -8.34 -2.41
CA GLY A 100 21.67 -7.29 -3.07
C GLY A 100 20.85 -6.03 -3.35
N ASP A 101 19.54 -6.17 -3.55
CA ASP A 101 18.65 -5.04 -3.85
C ASP A 101 18.43 -4.15 -2.61
N ILE A 102 18.56 -4.69 -1.40
CA ILE A 102 18.40 -3.91 -0.15
C ILE A 102 19.33 -2.70 -0.14
N ALA A 103 20.57 -2.84 -0.61
CA ALA A 103 21.52 -1.73 -0.66
C ALA A 103 21.11 -0.62 -1.65
N ARG A 104 20.39 -0.98 -2.71
CA ARG A 104 19.82 -0.05 -3.69
C ARG A 104 18.69 0.80 -3.09
N TRP A 105 17.98 0.24 -2.11
CA TRP A 105 16.79 0.85 -1.50
C TRP A 105 17.00 1.36 -0.07
N SER A 106 18.11 1.05 0.59
CA SER A 106 18.33 1.41 2.01
C SER A 106 18.66 2.89 2.24
N VAL A 107 18.90 3.68 1.19
CA VAL A 107 19.17 5.12 1.30
C VAL A 107 17.85 5.89 1.41
N GLY A 108 17.36 6.07 2.63
CA GLY A 108 16.16 6.88 2.95
C GLY A 108 14.88 6.10 3.24
N TRP A 109 14.90 4.76 3.23
CA TRP A 109 13.71 3.93 3.41
C TRP A 109 13.69 3.26 4.78
N THR A 110 12.51 3.22 5.41
CA THR A 110 12.29 2.44 6.64
C THR A 110 11.75 1.08 6.26
N ALA A 111 12.54 0.02 6.45
CA ALA A 111 12.03 -1.35 6.36
C ALA A 111 11.19 -1.65 7.62
N SER A 112 9.89 -1.85 7.47
CA SER A 112 9.05 -2.33 8.57
C SER A 112 8.76 -3.82 8.39
N THR A 113 9.24 -4.65 9.31
CA THR A 113 8.79 -6.03 9.45
C THR A 113 7.59 -6.06 10.38
N SER A 114 6.40 -6.37 9.88
CA SER A 114 5.20 -6.47 10.70
C SER A 114 4.79 -7.94 10.82
N SER A 115 5.04 -8.56 11.96
CA SER A 115 4.62 -9.93 12.29
C SER A 115 3.13 -10.03 12.71
N SER A 116 2.29 -9.13 12.22
CA SER A 116 0.90 -9.01 12.65
C SER A 116 0.00 -9.95 11.83
N GLN A 117 -1.00 -10.55 12.48
CA GLN A 117 -2.04 -11.34 11.81
C GLN A 117 -2.79 -10.44 10.80
N MET A 118 -2.45 -10.56 9.53
CA MET A 118 -2.95 -9.74 8.42
C MET A 118 -3.66 -10.63 7.40
N ARG A 119 -4.76 -10.15 6.81
CA ARG A 119 -5.47 -10.86 5.73
C ARG A 119 -5.69 -9.96 4.52
N VAL A 120 -5.46 -10.52 3.32
CA VAL A 120 -5.78 -9.85 2.05
C VAL A 120 -7.28 -9.98 1.81
N VAL A 121 -7.97 -8.86 1.56
CA VAL A 121 -9.44 -8.85 1.37
C VAL A 121 -9.87 -8.33 0.01
N ALA A 122 -8.98 -7.76 -0.79
CA ALA A 122 -9.19 -7.41 -2.19
C ALA A 122 -8.08 -8.01 -3.04
#